data_AF-A0A2H0YMU5-F1
#
_entry.id   AF-A0A2H0YMU5-F1
#
_cell.length_a   1.000
_cell.length_b   1.000
_cell.length_c   1.000
_cell.angle_alpha   90.00
_cell.angle_beta   90.00
_cell.angle_gamma   90.00
#
_symmetry.space_group_name_H-M   'P 1'
#
loop_
_entity.id
_entity.type
_entity.pdbx_description
1 polymer ?
#
loop_
_entity_poly.entity_id
_entity_poly.type
_entity_poly.pdbx_seq_one_letter_code
_entity_poly.pdbx_strand_id
1 'polypeptide(L)'
;MSYQSRKIKKSKLNKLRFSIGLIWVKLFNKIKKIRRKEKTMQFPGAKKVMEFLKMRNKTIRPNNLRINEWVGGYLNRCLINGGPVNILTPWSLSKALEKRFAKQGNIFIPTKKEMRLLREEMPEIVKMFEKYGFKLNWWVTLARSYLDSRLIGRELEDRYKKMITDLAKRFALSDSVLFLDWEDDVLGSRSAPCERIVKDFDKYIRRGAFEIELQRWRNWAKEEAELNQTNEELERDTRYQIACEVNEGRFLMSEKSPFNFGDFIIIPLEIPERFDNFTIFAPEIKKRIISVLSCYPWRLG
;
A
#
# COMPACT_ATOMS: atom_id res chain seq x y z
N MET A 1 -7.97 58.93 42.97
CA MET A 1 -9.13 58.17 43.47
C MET A 1 -9.18 56.83 42.74
N SER A 2 -8.97 55.72 43.45
CA SER A 2 -8.86 54.38 42.85
C SER A 2 -10.23 53.79 42.50
N TYR A 3 -10.38 53.28 41.28
CA TYR A 3 -11.52 52.45 40.87
C TYR A 3 -11.52 51.13 41.66
N GLN A 4 -12.31 51.04 42.73
CA GLN A 4 -12.61 49.76 43.37
C GLN A 4 -13.64 49.01 42.53
N SER A 5 -13.23 47.93 41.89
CA SER A 5 -14.11 47.02 41.16
C SER A 5 -15.06 46.30 42.13
N ARG A 6 -16.37 46.58 42.03
CA ARG A 6 -17.41 45.86 42.78
C ARG A 6 -17.43 44.39 42.34
N LYS A 7 -16.96 43.49 43.20
CA LYS A 7 -17.13 42.03 43.03
C LYS A 7 -18.62 41.68 43.16
N ILE A 8 -19.29 41.47 42.03
CA ILE A 8 -20.67 40.98 41.97
C ILE A 8 -20.76 39.61 42.66
N LYS A 9 -21.55 39.51 43.74
CA LYS A 9 -21.82 38.23 44.43
C LYS A 9 -22.64 37.32 43.49
N LYS A 10 -21.97 36.36 42.84
CA LYS A 10 -22.63 35.33 42.01
C LYS A 10 -23.65 34.54 42.87
N SER A 11 -24.91 34.49 42.43
CA SER A 11 -26.01 33.82 43.14
C SER A 11 -25.72 32.33 43.38
N LYS A 12 -26.35 31.74 44.41
CA LYS A 12 -26.19 30.31 44.77
C LYS A 12 -26.46 29.37 43.58
N LEU A 13 -27.43 29.72 42.73
CA LEU A 13 -27.76 28.98 41.49
C LEU A 13 -26.65 29.02 40.45
N ASN A 14 -25.96 30.16 40.29
CA ASN A 14 -24.81 30.26 39.37
C ASN A 14 -23.59 29.49 39.88
N LYS A 15 -23.39 29.40 41.21
CA LYS A 15 -22.35 28.52 41.79
C LYS A 15 -22.68 27.05 41.57
N LEU A 16 -23.95 26.66 41.68
CA LEU A 16 -24.42 25.29 41.43
C LEU A 16 -24.31 24.89 39.95
N ARG A 17 -24.69 25.78 39.01
CA ARG A 17 -24.50 25.55 37.57
C ARG A 17 -23.03 25.42 37.21
N PHE A 18 -22.16 26.21 37.83
CA PHE A 18 -20.72 26.13 37.63
C PHE A 18 -20.13 24.82 38.17
N SER A 19 -20.56 24.35 39.36
CA SER A 19 -20.10 23.07 39.90
C SER A 19 -20.60 21.87 39.10
N ILE A 20 -21.86 21.89 38.64
CA ILE A 20 -22.40 20.88 37.71
C ILE A 20 -21.61 20.90 36.39
N GLY A 21 -21.33 22.08 35.82
CA GLY A 21 -20.49 22.22 34.63
C GLY A 21 -19.09 21.63 34.81
N LEU A 22 -18.46 21.83 35.96
CA LEU A 22 -17.15 21.23 36.29
C LEU A 22 -17.21 19.71 36.43
N ILE A 23 -18.30 19.15 36.98
CA ILE A 23 -18.53 17.70 37.05
C ILE A 23 -18.67 17.14 35.63
N TRP A 24 -19.46 17.78 34.77
CA TRP A 24 -19.61 17.42 33.36
C TRP A 24 -18.27 17.48 32.60
N VAL A 25 -17.48 18.54 32.78
CA VAL A 25 -16.15 18.66 32.17
C VAL A 25 -15.21 17.55 32.67
N LYS A 26 -15.23 17.22 33.97
CA LYS A 26 -14.46 16.09 34.51
C LYS A 26 -14.92 14.75 33.94
N LEU A 27 -16.23 14.53 33.83
CA LEU A 27 -16.81 13.33 33.21
C LEU A 27 -16.41 13.23 31.74
N PHE A 28 -16.53 14.32 30.99
CA PHE A 28 -16.17 14.39 29.57
C PHE A 28 -14.68 14.15 29.36
N ASN A 29 -13.83 14.72 30.23
CA ASN A 29 -12.39 14.47 30.22
C ASN A 29 -12.04 13.04 30.61
N LYS A 30 -12.80 12.42 31.53
CA LYS A 30 -12.63 11.00 31.91
C LYS A 30 -13.05 10.07 30.77
N ILE A 31 -14.18 10.34 30.11
CA ILE A 31 -14.64 9.62 28.90
C ILE A 31 -13.65 9.80 27.75
N LYS A 32 -13.14 11.02 27.54
CA LYS A 32 -12.10 11.31 26.53
C LYS A 32 -10.78 10.60 26.85
N LYS A 33 -10.41 10.46 28.13
CA LYS A 33 -9.26 9.66 28.59
C LYS A 33 -9.47 8.16 28.38
N ILE A 34 -10.66 7.64 28.65
CA ILE A 34 -11.02 6.22 28.43
C ILE A 34 -11.02 5.92 26.93
N ARG A 35 -11.68 6.73 26.11
CA ARG A 35 -11.63 6.61 24.63
C ARG A 35 -10.23 6.76 24.06
N ARG A 36 -9.37 7.61 24.66
CA ARG A 36 -7.94 7.69 24.32
C ARG A 36 -7.18 6.42 24.71
N LYS A 37 -7.46 5.84 25.89
CA LYS A 37 -6.89 4.56 26.35
C LYS A 37 -7.33 3.38 25.48
N GLU A 38 -8.59 3.34 25.05
CA GLU A 38 -9.10 2.35 24.09
C GLU A 38 -8.44 2.52 22.72
N LYS A 39 -8.21 3.76 22.25
CA LYS A 39 -7.45 4.04 21.03
C LYS A 39 -5.96 3.67 21.12
N THR A 40 -5.36 3.60 22.31
CA THR A 40 -3.95 3.25 22.50
C THR A 40 -3.70 1.84 23.01
N MET A 41 -4.74 1.08 23.34
CA MET A 41 -4.59 -0.30 23.79
C MET A 41 -4.32 -1.20 22.58
N GLN A 42 -3.05 -1.51 22.33
CA GLN A 42 -2.66 -2.55 21.39
C GLN A 42 -2.73 -3.92 22.07
N PHE A 43 -3.42 -4.86 21.43
CA PHE A 43 -3.38 -6.25 21.88
C PHE A 43 -1.93 -6.74 21.84
N PRO A 44 -1.50 -7.60 22.78
CA PRO A 44 -0.14 -8.14 22.79
C PRO A 44 0.27 -8.75 21.45
N GLY A 45 -0.65 -9.48 20.79
CA GLY A 45 -0.43 -10.04 19.45
C GLY A 45 -0.19 -8.97 18.38
N ALA A 46 -1.06 -7.96 18.31
CA ALA A 46 -0.90 -6.84 17.38
C ALA A 46 0.42 -6.08 17.61
N LYS A 47 0.81 -5.89 18.87
CA LYS A 47 2.10 -5.27 19.23
C LYS A 47 3.28 -6.09 18.71
N LYS A 48 3.25 -7.41 18.89
CA LYS A 48 4.31 -8.32 18.43
C LYS A 48 4.44 -8.36 16.92
N VAL A 49 3.33 -8.44 16.19
CA VAL A 49 3.33 -8.35 14.72
C VAL A 49 3.89 -7.00 14.27
N MET A 50 3.47 -5.90 14.88
CA MET A 50 4.00 -4.56 14.55
C MET A 50 5.50 -4.43 14.83
N GLU A 51 6.01 -4.99 15.93
CA GLU A 51 7.45 -5.02 16.25
C GLU A 51 8.23 -5.75 15.14
N PHE A 52 7.76 -6.94 14.74
CA PHE A 52 8.36 -7.71 13.65
C PHE A 52 8.35 -6.96 12.32
N LEU A 53 7.20 -6.43 11.91
CA LEU A 53 7.09 -5.67 10.66
C LEU A 53 8.04 -4.47 10.68
N LYS A 54 8.16 -3.75 11.80
CA LYS A 54 9.09 -2.62 11.95
C LYS A 54 10.55 -3.05 11.81
N MET A 55 10.93 -4.18 12.40
CA MET A 55 12.28 -4.72 12.26
C MET A 55 12.58 -5.08 10.80
N ARG A 56 11.68 -5.83 10.14
CA ARG A 56 11.82 -6.19 8.72
C ARG A 56 11.89 -4.97 7.82
N ASN A 57 11.04 -3.97 8.05
CA ASN A 57 11.04 -2.73 7.27
C ASN A 57 12.37 -1.97 7.34
N LYS A 58 13.03 -1.95 8.51
CA LYS A 58 14.36 -1.36 8.65
C LYS A 58 15.42 -2.12 7.87
N THR A 59 15.32 -3.45 7.80
CA THR A 59 16.25 -4.29 7.03
C THR A 59 16.11 -4.06 5.53
N ILE A 60 14.87 -3.99 5.02
CA ILE A 60 14.61 -3.77 3.60
C ILE A 60 14.97 -2.33 3.20
N ARG A 61 14.66 -1.36 4.06
CA ARG A 61 14.90 0.05 3.77
C ARG A 61 15.33 0.79 5.04
N PRO A 62 16.64 0.95 5.27
CA PRO A 62 17.18 1.57 6.48
C PRO A 62 16.66 2.99 6.74
N ASN A 63 16.39 3.74 5.66
CA ASN A 63 15.89 5.11 5.71
C ASN A 63 14.35 5.22 5.67
N ASN A 64 13.61 4.11 5.82
CA ASN A 64 12.16 4.12 5.59
C ASN A 64 11.36 4.80 6.70
N LEU A 65 10.28 5.44 6.28
CA LEU A 65 9.28 6.08 7.11
C LEU A 65 8.64 5.05 8.06
N ARG A 66 8.34 5.50 9.29
CA ARG A 66 7.72 4.69 10.35
C ARG A 66 6.51 3.91 9.82
N ILE A 67 6.43 2.61 10.12
CA ILE A 67 5.16 1.87 10.00
C ILE A 67 4.11 2.63 10.81
N ASN A 68 3.07 3.06 10.11
CA ASN A 68 2.10 4.01 10.63
C ASN A 68 1.29 3.43 11.80
N GLU A 69 0.86 4.28 12.73
CA GLU A 69 -0.06 3.89 13.80
C GLU A 69 -1.37 3.30 13.26
N TRP A 70 -1.77 3.71 12.05
CA TRP A 70 -2.93 3.15 11.36
C TRP A 70 -2.87 1.62 11.25
N VAL A 71 -1.71 1.05 10.93
CA VAL A 71 -1.52 -0.41 10.80
C VAL A 71 -1.78 -1.10 12.13
N GLY A 72 -1.22 -0.59 13.23
CA GLY A 72 -1.47 -1.17 14.56
C GLY A 72 -2.94 -1.08 14.96
N GLY A 73 -3.61 0.04 14.64
CA GLY A 73 -5.04 0.18 14.82
C GLY A 73 -5.87 -0.76 13.94
N TYR A 74 -5.43 -1.02 12.71
CA TYR A 74 -6.06 -1.97 11.79
C TYR A 74 -5.96 -3.41 12.30
N LEU A 75 -4.77 -3.84 12.72
CA LEU A 75 -4.56 -5.16 13.32
C LEU A 75 -5.43 -5.36 14.57
N ASN A 76 -5.52 -4.36 15.44
CA ASN A 76 -6.42 -4.41 16.59
C ASN A 76 -7.89 -4.63 16.17
N ARG A 77 -8.36 -3.93 15.14
CA ARG A 77 -9.73 -4.10 14.62
C ARG A 77 -9.96 -5.51 14.09
N CYS A 78 -9.00 -6.07 13.34
CA CYS A 78 -9.09 -7.45 12.85
C CYS A 78 -9.21 -8.45 14.00
N LEU A 79 -8.43 -8.30 15.08
CA LEU A 79 -8.54 -9.17 16.26
C LEU A 79 -9.89 -9.04 16.97
N ILE A 80 -10.37 -7.80 17.20
CA ILE A 80 -11.64 -7.56 17.90
C ILE A 80 -12.81 -8.15 17.11
N ASN A 81 -12.81 -7.93 15.79
CA ASN A 81 -13.92 -8.31 14.93
C ASN A 81 -13.80 -9.75 14.41
N GLY A 82 -12.71 -10.47 14.72
CA GLY A 82 -12.42 -11.80 14.20
C GLY A 82 -12.21 -11.87 12.68
N GLY A 83 -12.02 -10.72 12.02
CA GLY A 83 -11.85 -10.60 10.57
C GLY A 83 -10.40 -10.85 10.14
N PRO A 84 -10.17 -11.25 8.87
CA PRO A 84 -8.82 -11.41 8.36
C PRO A 84 -8.10 -10.06 8.24
N VAL A 85 -6.76 -10.12 8.26
CA VAL A 85 -5.92 -9.00 7.82
C VAL A 85 -5.77 -9.12 6.31
N ASN A 86 -6.29 -8.13 5.59
CA ASN A 86 -6.13 -8.03 4.15
C ASN A 86 -4.75 -7.45 3.82
N ILE A 87 -4.03 -8.14 2.95
CA ILE A 87 -2.73 -7.72 2.44
C ILE A 87 -2.80 -7.73 0.91
N LEU A 88 -2.36 -6.65 0.29
CA LEU A 88 -2.23 -6.51 -1.16
C LEU A 88 -0.76 -6.37 -1.53
N THR A 89 -0.30 -7.20 -2.45
CA THR A 89 1.06 -7.18 -3.01
C THR A 89 1.01 -7.09 -4.52
N PRO A 90 1.19 -5.88 -5.09
CA PRO A 90 1.26 -5.71 -6.53
C PRO A 90 2.55 -6.31 -7.10
N TRP A 91 2.40 -7.16 -8.10
CA TRP A 91 3.47 -7.82 -8.85
C TRP A 91 3.40 -7.41 -10.32
N SER A 92 4.36 -6.60 -10.75
CA SER A 92 4.33 -5.95 -12.06
C SER A 92 4.76 -6.89 -13.20
N LEU A 93 3.94 -6.95 -14.24
CA LEU A 93 4.22 -7.63 -15.50
C LEU A 93 4.57 -6.57 -16.56
N SER A 94 5.81 -6.56 -17.01
CA SER A 94 6.31 -5.57 -17.97
C SER A 94 7.35 -6.15 -18.89
N LYS A 95 7.69 -5.43 -19.97
CA LYS A 95 8.74 -5.80 -20.95
C LYS A 95 10.08 -6.25 -20.39
N ALA A 96 10.41 -5.90 -19.13
CA ALA A 96 11.58 -6.46 -18.45
C ALA A 96 11.55 -8.01 -18.40
N LEU A 97 10.36 -8.62 -18.40
CA LEU A 97 10.18 -10.06 -18.45
C LEU A 97 10.53 -10.67 -19.82
N GLU A 98 10.30 -9.96 -20.93
CA GLU A 98 10.69 -10.43 -22.27
C GLU A 98 12.22 -10.48 -22.38
N LYS A 99 12.90 -9.42 -21.92
CA LYS A 99 14.37 -9.38 -21.85
C LYS A 99 14.92 -10.50 -20.98
N ARG A 100 14.28 -10.75 -19.83
CA ARG A 100 14.64 -11.88 -18.98
C ARG A 100 14.46 -13.21 -19.71
N PHE A 101 13.32 -13.41 -20.36
CA PHE A 101 13.01 -14.63 -21.09
C PHE A 101 14.06 -14.92 -22.17
N ALA A 102 14.43 -13.91 -22.95
CA ALA A 102 15.50 -14.00 -23.95
C ALA A 102 16.86 -14.34 -23.29
N LYS A 103 17.24 -13.66 -22.20
CA LYS A 103 18.48 -13.94 -21.46
C LYS A 103 18.55 -15.34 -20.85
N GLN A 104 17.41 -15.95 -20.55
CA GLN A 104 17.31 -17.29 -19.99
C GLN A 104 17.17 -18.39 -21.06
N GLY A 105 17.37 -18.05 -22.35
CA GLY A 105 17.29 -19.04 -23.43
C GLY A 105 15.86 -19.44 -23.78
N ASN A 106 14.93 -18.48 -23.75
CA ASN A 106 13.51 -18.66 -24.09
C ASN A 106 12.77 -19.63 -23.13
N ILE A 107 13.15 -19.60 -21.86
CA ILE A 107 12.44 -20.26 -20.78
C ILE A 107 12.47 -19.39 -19.53
N PHE A 108 11.38 -19.35 -18.77
CA PHE A 108 11.38 -18.72 -17.46
C PHE A 108 11.94 -19.67 -16.41
N ILE A 109 13.10 -19.30 -15.84
CA ILE A 109 13.69 -19.97 -14.70
C ILE A 109 13.55 -19.03 -13.50
N PRO A 110 13.00 -19.48 -12.35
CA PRO A 110 12.88 -18.65 -11.16
C PRO A 110 14.20 -17.99 -10.75
N THR A 111 14.18 -16.70 -10.44
CA THR A 111 15.37 -16.02 -9.93
C THR A 111 15.65 -16.46 -8.49
N LYS A 112 16.89 -16.27 -8.02
CA LYS A 112 17.23 -16.46 -6.60
C LYS A 112 16.36 -15.60 -5.68
N LYS A 113 15.97 -14.40 -6.13
CA LYS A 113 15.12 -13.49 -5.35
C LYS A 113 13.67 -13.95 -5.30
N GLU A 114 13.10 -14.43 -6.40
CA GLU A 114 11.76 -15.05 -6.42
C GLU A 114 11.72 -16.29 -5.53
N MET A 115 12.74 -17.14 -5.62
CA MET A 115 12.89 -18.30 -4.76
C MET A 115 12.93 -17.90 -3.28
N ARG A 116 13.76 -16.93 -2.91
CA ARG A 116 13.85 -16.42 -1.53
C ARG A 116 12.53 -15.81 -1.06
N LEU A 117 11.90 -15.01 -1.90
CA LEU A 117 10.63 -14.35 -1.61
C LEU A 117 9.54 -15.36 -1.25
N LEU A 118 9.31 -16.35 -2.12
CA LEU A 118 8.21 -17.31 -1.97
C LEU A 118 8.53 -18.43 -0.97
N ARG A 119 9.81 -18.83 -0.83
CA ARG A 119 10.22 -19.90 0.08
C ARG A 119 10.42 -19.44 1.52
N GLU A 120 10.86 -18.20 1.72
CA GLU A 120 11.33 -17.72 3.02
C GLU A 120 10.57 -16.49 3.48
N GLU A 121 10.58 -15.40 2.70
CA GLU A 121 10.11 -14.10 3.18
C GLU A 121 8.59 -14.05 3.40
N MET A 122 7.80 -14.53 2.44
CA MET A 122 6.34 -14.55 2.58
C MET A 122 5.90 -15.56 3.65
N PRO A 123 6.39 -16.83 3.68
CA PRO A 123 6.08 -17.76 4.77
C PRO A 123 6.44 -17.24 6.17
N GLU A 124 7.54 -16.51 6.33
CA GLU A 124 7.94 -15.92 7.61
C GLU A 124 6.89 -14.91 8.10
N ILE A 125 6.37 -14.07 7.19
CA ILE A 125 5.30 -13.12 7.51
C ILE A 125 4.01 -13.88 7.86
N VAL A 126 3.60 -14.87 7.07
CA VAL A 126 2.40 -15.68 7.34
C VAL A 126 2.47 -16.31 8.73
N LYS A 127 3.56 -17.03 9.02
CA LYS A 127 3.80 -17.67 10.33
C LYS A 127 3.76 -16.67 11.48
N MET A 128 4.31 -15.48 11.28
CA MET A 128 4.29 -14.45 12.31
C MET A 128 2.86 -13.99 12.63
N PHE A 129 2.03 -13.77 11.61
CA PHE A 129 0.64 -13.36 11.82
C PHE A 129 -0.19 -14.48 12.48
N GLU A 130 -0.11 -15.70 11.95
CA GLU A 130 -0.85 -16.85 12.48
C GLU A 130 -0.48 -17.16 13.93
N LYS A 131 0.82 -17.10 14.26
CA LYS A 131 1.33 -17.29 15.64
C LYS A 131 0.66 -16.37 16.66
N TYR A 132 0.22 -15.18 16.24
CA TYR A 132 -0.44 -14.19 17.10
C TYR A 132 -1.95 -14.08 16.85
N GLY A 133 -2.55 -15.13 16.26
CA GLY A 133 -4.00 -15.28 16.14
C GLY A 133 -4.63 -14.52 14.99
N PHE A 134 -3.84 -14.05 14.02
CA PHE A 134 -4.38 -13.40 12.83
C PHE A 134 -4.65 -14.42 11.73
N LYS A 135 -5.84 -14.32 11.12
CA LYS A 135 -6.10 -14.89 9.80
C LYS A 135 -5.62 -13.91 8.74
N LEU A 136 -4.97 -14.40 7.70
CA LEU A 136 -4.56 -13.57 6.58
C LEU A 136 -5.48 -13.77 5.37
N ASN A 137 -5.72 -12.68 4.66
CA ASN A 137 -6.24 -12.69 3.31
C ASN A 137 -5.22 -11.94 2.44
N TRP A 138 -4.23 -12.67 1.92
CA TRP A 138 -3.10 -12.06 1.21
C TRP A 138 -3.25 -12.25 -0.30
N TRP A 139 -3.47 -11.15 -1.01
CA TRP A 139 -3.59 -11.10 -2.46
C TRP A 139 -2.27 -10.64 -3.07
N VAL A 140 -1.72 -11.43 -3.97
CA VAL A 140 -0.64 -11.05 -4.89
C VAL A 140 -1.26 -10.82 -6.26
N THR A 141 -1.22 -9.58 -6.73
CA THR A 141 -1.88 -9.19 -7.98
C THR A 141 -0.84 -9.08 -9.10
N LEU A 142 -0.91 -10.00 -10.06
CA LEU A 142 -0.08 -10.03 -11.25
C LEU A 142 -0.66 -9.01 -12.24
N ALA A 143 -0.18 -7.77 -12.15
CA ALA A 143 -0.76 -6.60 -12.82
C ALA A 143 0.00 -6.23 -14.10
N ARG A 144 -0.73 -6.02 -15.19
CA ARG A 144 -0.17 -5.56 -16.46
C ARG A 144 0.22 -4.08 -16.37
N SER A 145 1.09 -3.68 -17.28
CA SER A 145 1.37 -2.26 -17.41
C SER A 145 0.17 -1.47 -17.94
N TYR A 146 -0.03 -0.26 -17.41
CA TYR A 146 -0.96 0.72 -17.96
C TYR A 146 -0.59 1.14 -19.39
N LEU A 147 0.69 1.07 -19.75
CA LEU A 147 1.20 1.55 -21.03
C LEU A 147 1.30 0.40 -22.04
N ASP A 148 0.72 0.59 -23.22
CA ASP A 148 0.78 -0.39 -24.32
C ASP A 148 2.23 -0.69 -24.73
N SER A 149 3.09 0.33 -24.72
CA SER A 149 4.52 0.21 -25.01
C SER A 149 5.27 -0.75 -24.07
N ARG A 150 4.69 -1.07 -22.91
CA ARG A 150 5.28 -1.93 -21.86
C ARG A 150 4.60 -3.28 -21.71
N LEU A 151 3.51 -3.52 -22.42
CA LEU A 151 2.85 -4.81 -22.40
C LEU A 151 3.82 -5.88 -22.91
N ILE A 152 3.68 -7.06 -22.32
CA ILE A 152 4.35 -8.26 -22.79
C ILE A 152 3.39 -9.07 -23.65
N GLY A 153 3.93 -9.87 -24.57
CA GLY A 153 3.11 -10.81 -25.33
C GLY A 153 2.32 -11.75 -24.41
N ARG A 154 1.03 -11.99 -24.73
CA ARG A 154 0.13 -12.78 -23.88
C ARG A 154 0.66 -14.17 -23.55
N GLU A 155 1.30 -14.82 -24.52
CA GLU A 155 1.92 -16.13 -24.30
C GLU A 155 3.04 -16.06 -23.23
N LEU A 156 3.89 -15.04 -23.26
CA LEU A 156 4.95 -14.86 -22.27
C LEU A 156 4.36 -14.51 -20.90
N GLU A 157 3.31 -13.69 -20.88
CA GLU A 157 2.53 -13.39 -19.68
C GLU A 157 2.05 -14.68 -18.99
N ASP A 158 1.35 -15.53 -19.74
CA ASP A 158 0.77 -16.78 -19.24
C ASP A 158 1.87 -17.74 -18.76
N ARG A 159 2.99 -17.84 -19.50
CA ARG A 159 4.15 -18.64 -19.08
C ARG A 159 4.77 -18.15 -17.77
N TYR A 160 4.92 -16.83 -17.60
CA TYR A 160 5.47 -16.25 -16.38
C TYR A 160 4.53 -16.43 -15.18
N LYS A 161 3.24 -16.17 -15.37
CA LYS A 161 2.20 -16.39 -14.36
C LYS A 161 2.18 -17.85 -13.90
N LYS A 162 2.24 -18.78 -14.85
CA LYS A 162 2.32 -20.21 -14.55
C LYS A 162 3.57 -20.54 -13.73
N MET A 163 4.74 -20.06 -14.13
CA MET A 163 5.98 -20.30 -13.39
C MET A 163 5.89 -19.78 -11.94
N ILE A 164 5.39 -18.56 -11.69
CA ILE A 164 5.26 -18.01 -10.33
C ILE A 164 4.22 -18.78 -9.51
N THR A 165 3.07 -19.11 -10.10
CA THR A 165 2.01 -19.84 -9.38
C THR A 165 2.41 -21.27 -9.06
N ASP A 166 3.09 -21.98 -9.98
CA ASP A 166 3.65 -23.31 -9.71
C ASP A 166 4.75 -23.24 -8.65
N LEU A 167 5.55 -22.17 -8.64
CA LEU A 167 6.56 -21.95 -7.60
C LEU A 167 5.92 -21.72 -6.22
N ALA A 168 4.85 -20.94 -6.14
CA ALA A 168 4.09 -20.72 -4.91
C ALA A 168 3.46 -22.02 -4.38
N LYS A 169 2.88 -22.84 -5.28
CA LYS A 169 2.34 -24.17 -4.94
C LYS A 169 3.43 -25.10 -4.40
N ARG A 170 4.60 -25.13 -5.04
CA ARG A 170 5.76 -25.95 -4.61
C ARG A 170 6.18 -25.62 -3.17
N PHE A 171 6.01 -24.38 -2.72
CA PHE A 171 6.32 -23.96 -1.35
C PHE A 171 5.10 -23.93 -0.42
N ALA A 172 3.98 -24.56 -0.81
CA ALA A 172 2.74 -24.62 -0.05
C ALA A 172 2.21 -23.24 0.39
N LEU A 173 2.47 -22.20 -0.42
CA LEU A 173 2.03 -20.84 -0.09
C LEU A 173 0.57 -20.59 -0.52
N SER A 174 0.04 -21.42 -1.42
CA SER A 174 -1.30 -21.27 -1.99
C SER A 174 -2.43 -21.36 -0.96
N ASP A 175 -2.19 -21.94 0.22
CA ASP A 175 -3.18 -22.02 1.30
C ASP A 175 -3.33 -20.70 2.06
N SER A 176 -2.33 -19.82 1.99
CA SER A 176 -2.28 -18.55 2.74
C SER A 176 -2.21 -17.32 1.84
N VAL A 177 -1.88 -17.50 0.56
CA VAL A 177 -1.66 -16.42 -0.41
C VAL A 177 -2.34 -16.74 -1.73
N LEU A 178 -3.18 -15.82 -2.17
CA LEU A 178 -3.91 -15.90 -3.42
C LEU A 178 -3.19 -15.10 -4.50
N PHE A 179 -2.87 -15.74 -5.62
CA PHE A 179 -2.29 -15.10 -6.80
C PHE A 179 -3.41 -14.87 -7.82
N LEU A 180 -3.59 -13.61 -8.25
CA LEU A 180 -4.68 -13.18 -9.12
C LEU A 180 -4.14 -12.41 -10.31
N ASP A 181 -4.81 -12.54 -11.45
CA ASP A 181 -4.73 -11.59 -12.55
C ASP A 181 -5.47 -10.30 -12.15
N TRP A 182 -4.77 -9.18 -12.03
CA TRP A 182 -5.39 -7.95 -11.55
C TRP A 182 -6.47 -7.44 -12.50
N GLU A 183 -6.17 -7.47 -13.79
CA GLU A 183 -7.05 -6.99 -14.84
C GLU A 183 -8.22 -7.96 -15.06
N ASP A 184 -7.95 -9.25 -15.21
CA ASP A 184 -8.97 -10.21 -15.64
C ASP A 184 -9.83 -10.70 -14.46
N ASP A 185 -9.25 -10.90 -13.27
CA ASP A 185 -9.98 -11.47 -12.12
C ASP A 185 -10.62 -10.41 -11.22
N VAL A 186 -10.08 -9.18 -11.19
CA VAL A 186 -10.51 -8.14 -10.22
C VAL A 186 -11.12 -6.92 -10.89
N LEU A 187 -10.40 -6.29 -11.84
CA LEU A 187 -10.85 -5.04 -12.44
C LEU A 187 -11.81 -5.24 -13.63
N GLY A 188 -11.76 -6.39 -14.30
CA GLY A 188 -12.42 -6.67 -15.58
C GLY A 188 -11.80 -5.98 -16.79
N SER A 189 -10.85 -5.05 -16.58
CA SER A 189 -10.02 -4.41 -17.62
C SER A 189 -8.86 -3.64 -17.00
N ARG A 190 -7.92 -3.12 -17.81
CA ARG A 190 -6.86 -2.22 -17.32
C ARG A 190 -7.45 -0.92 -16.77
N SER A 191 -6.86 -0.38 -15.71
CA SER A 191 -7.29 0.89 -15.12
C SER A 191 -7.28 2.02 -16.15
N ALA A 192 -8.46 2.60 -16.39
CA ALA A 192 -8.60 3.79 -17.22
C ALA A 192 -7.95 5.02 -16.55
N PRO A 193 -7.44 5.98 -17.32
CA PRO A 193 -6.86 7.19 -16.77
C PRO A 193 -7.92 8.03 -16.04
N CYS A 194 -7.54 8.66 -14.93
CA CYS A 194 -8.42 9.58 -14.23
C CYS A 194 -8.71 10.81 -15.09
N GLU A 195 -9.95 10.98 -15.56
CA GLU A 195 -10.33 12.09 -16.44
C GLU A 195 -9.97 13.48 -15.89
N ARG A 196 -10.06 13.67 -14.57
CA ARG A 196 -9.72 14.95 -13.94
C ARG A 196 -8.25 15.30 -14.10
N ILE A 197 -7.37 14.30 -14.04
CA ILE A 197 -5.93 14.47 -14.27
C ILE A 197 -5.66 14.72 -15.75
N VAL A 198 -6.33 13.98 -16.65
CA VAL A 198 -6.18 14.17 -18.11
C VAL A 198 -6.60 15.57 -18.54
N LYS A 199 -7.69 16.10 -17.99
CA LYS A 199 -8.23 17.43 -18.34
C LYS A 199 -7.36 18.59 -17.82
N ASP A 200 -6.72 18.43 -16.67
CA ASP A 200 -6.00 19.53 -15.99
C ASP A 200 -4.82 19.01 -15.17
N PHE A 201 -3.80 18.49 -15.86
CA PHE A 201 -2.67 17.79 -15.23
C PHE A 201 -1.92 18.67 -14.23
N ASP A 202 -1.55 19.88 -14.67
CA ASP A 202 -0.69 20.79 -13.91
C ASP A 202 -1.35 21.36 -12.65
N LYS A 203 -2.69 21.30 -12.56
CA LYS A 203 -3.43 21.63 -11.33
C LYS A 203 -3.22 20.62 -10.21
N TYR A 204 -3.08 19.33 -10.55
CA TYR A 204 -3.01 18.25 -9.55
C TYR A 204 -1.60 17.73 -9.34
N ILE A 205 -0.75 17.77 -10.38
CA ILE A 205 0.60 17.23 -10.36
C ILE A 205 1.59 18.39 -10.36
N ARG A 206 2.37 18.52 -9.29
CA ARG A 206 3.46 19.50 -9.26
C ARG A 206 4.52 19.12 -10.27
N ARG A 207 5.05 20.09 -11.01
CA ARG A 207 6.12 19.89 -12.00
C ARG A 207 7.29 19.06 -11.49
N GLY A 208 7.81 19.37 -10.29
CA GLY A 208 8.91 18.59 -9.71
C GLY A 208 8.56 17.12 -9.41
N ALA A 209 7.30 16.82 -9.07
CA ALA A 209 6.87 15.43 -8.88
C ALA A 209 6.74 14.70 -10.22
N PHE A 210 6.28 15.39 -11.26
CA PHE A 210 6.25 14.87 -12.62
C PHE A 210 7.67 14.60 -13.14
N GLU A 211 8.61 15.52 -12.97
CA GLU A 211 10.01 15.36 -13.40
C GLU A 211 10.70 14.16 -12.73
N ILE A 212 10.39 13.89 -11.45
CA ILE A 212 10.87 12.69 -10.75
C ILE A 212 10.36 11.41 -11.43
N GLU A 213 9.06 11.35 -11.73
CA GLU A 213 8.47 10.16 -12.37
C GLU A 213 8.95 10.01 -13.82
N LEU A 214 9.09 11.11 -14.55
CA LEU A 214 9.65 11.12 -15.90
C LEU A 214 11.10 10.62 -15.90
N GLN A 215 11.90 10.99 -14.89
CA GLN A 215 13.27 10.50 -14.80
C GLN A 215 13.32 9.01 -14.46
N ARG A 216 12.44 8.51 -13.57
CA ARG A 216 12.29 7.07 -13.31
C ARG A 216 11.92 6.33 -14.60
N TRP A 217 10.98 6.89 -15.35
CA TRP A 217 10.53 6.35 -16.62
C TRP A 217 11.67 6.27 -17.64
N ARG A 218 12.40 7.37 -17.82
CA ARG A 218 13.57 7.44 -18.71
C ARG A 218 14.65 6.41 -18.34
N ASN A 219 14.98 6.28 -17.05
CA ASN A 219 15.96 5.30 -16.59
C ASN A 219 15.51 3.88 -16.90
N TRP A 220 14.25 3.53 -16.59
CA TRP A 220 13.70 2.21 -16.89
C TRP A 220 13.68 1.91 -18.39
N ALA A 221 13.18 2.85 -19.21
CA ALA A 221 13.04 2.67 -20.65
C ALA A 221 14.39 2.38 -21.31
N LYS A 222 15.43 3.12 -20.89
CA LYS A 222 16.78 2.97 -21.43
C LYS A 222 17.52 1.75 -20.87
N GLU A 223 17.54 1.56 -19.56
CA GLU A 223 18.41 0.58 -18.89
C GLU A 223 17.78 -0.82 -18.86
N GLU A 224 16.45 -0.89 -18.69
CA GLU A 224 15.76 -2.16 -18.46
C GLU A 224 15.04 -2.67 -19.71
N ALA A 225 14.37 -1.78 -20.45
CA ALA A 225 13.50 -2.18 -21.55
C ALA A 225 14.06 -1.93 -22.95
N GLU A 226 15.20 -1.23 -23.08
CA GLU A 226 15.85 -0.87 -24.36
C GLU A 226 14.87 -0.24 -25.37
N LEU A 227 13.93 0.55 -24.86
CA LEU A 227 12.95 1.25 -25.68
C LEU A 227 13.55 2.55 -26.22
N ASN A 228 13.51 2.72 -27.53
CA ASN A 228 13.85 3.98 -28.20
C ASN A 228 12.59 4.85 -28.32
N GLN A 229 12.33 5.67 -27.30
CA GLN A 229 11.21 6.63 -27.29
C GLN A 229 11.72 8.06 -27.35
N THR A 230 10.98 8.95 -28.00
CA THR A 230 11.28 10.39 -27.97
C THR A 230 10.92 10.99 -26.60
N ASN A 231 11.42 12.20 -26.30
CA ASN A 231 11.08 12.88 -25.05
C ASN A 231 9.58 13.16 -24.94
N GLU A 232 8.93 13.52 -26.04
CA GLU A 232 7.49 13.78 -26.12
C GLU A 232 6.68 12.52 -25.83
N GLU A 233 7.12 11.37 -26.36
CA GLU A 233 6.51 10.07 -26.06
C GLU A 233 6.67 9.71 -24.58
N LEU A 234 7.87 9.89 -24.01
CA LEU A 234 8.13 9.65 -22.59
C LEU A 234 7.23 10.52 -21.71
N GLU A 235 7.08 11.81 -22.05
CA GLU A 235 6.23 12.73 -21.30
C GLU A 235 4.75 12.33 -21.37
N ARG A 236 4.24 12.03 -22.56
CA ARG A 236 2.85 11.59 -22.76
C ARG A 236 2.56 10.31 -21.99
N ASP A 237 3.43 9.31 -22.10
CA ASP A 237 3.30 8.03 -21.43
C ASP A 237 3.34 8.21 -19.90
N THR A 238 4.25 9.05 -19.40
CA THR A 238 4.35 9.35 -17.96
C THR A 238 3.06 10.02 -17.45
N ARG A 239 2.51 11.00 -18.18
CA ARG A 239 1.25 11.66 -17.81
C ARG A 239 0.09 10.67 -17.78
N TYR A 240 0.00 9.80 -18.78
CA TYR A 240 -1.03 8.76 -18.86
C TYR A 240 -0.93 7.78 -17.69
N GLN A 241 0.27 7.27 -17.43
CA GLN A 241 0.56 6.35 -16.33
C GLN A 241 0.16 6.96 -14.97
N ILE A 242 0.54 8.22 -14.70
CA ILE A 242 0.14 8.94 -13.48
C ILE A 242 -1.39 8.99 -13.35
N ALA A 243 -2.11 9.30 -14.44
CA ALA A 243 -3.57 9.36 -14.42
C ALA A 243 -4.21 8.00 -14.11
N CYS A 244 -3.68 6.89 -14.63
CA CYS A 244 -4.15 5.54 -14.33
C CYS A 244 -3.92 5.15 -12.85
N GLU A 245 -2.75 5.48 -12.31
CA GLU A 245 -2.38 5.20 -10.91
C GLU A 245 -3.24 5.98 -9.92
N VAL A 246 -3.54 7.24 -10.24
CA VAL A 246 -4.48 8.07 -9.46
C VAL A 246 -5.85 7.39 -9.43
N ASN A 247 -6.31 6.88 -10.58
CA ASN A 247 -7.60 6.21 -10.66
C ASN A 247 -7.61 4.89 -9.86
N GLU A 248 -6.53 4.10 -9.95
CA GLU A 248 -6.40 2.86 -9.19
C GLU A 248 -6.36 3.11 -7.68
N GLY A 249 -5.60 4.10 -7.23
CA GLY A 249 -5.60 4.50 -5.81
C GLY A 249 -6.99 4.91 -5.32
N ARG A 250 -7.75 5.65 -6.13
CA ARG A 250 -9.14 5.98 -5.81
C ARG A 250 -10.03 4.74 -5.75
N PHE A 251 -9.87 3.81 -6.70
CA PHE A 251 -10.64 2.56 -6.74
C PHE A 251 -10.38 1.73 -5.48
N LEU A 252 -9.12 1.53 -5.08
CA LEU A 252 -8.74 0.73 -3.92
C LEU A 252 -9.32 1.25 -2.59
N MET A 253 -9.60 2.54 -2.50
CA MET A 253 -10.22 3.19 -1.33
C MET A 253 -11.76 3.29 -1.41
N SER A 254 -12.37 2.85 -2.52
CA SER A 254 -13.81 2.95 -2.75
C SER A 254 -14.57 1.74 -2.21
N GLU A 255 -15.90 1.86 -2.13
CA GLU A 255 -16.81 0.75 -1.80
C GLU A 255 -16.77 -0.40 -2.80
N LYS A 256 -16.36 -0.11 -4.04
CA LYS A 256 -16.24 -1.11 -5.11
C LYS A 256 -14.95 -1.92 -5.01
N SER A 257 -14.04 -1.53 -4.12
CA SER A 257 -12.80 -2.26 -3.86
C SER A 257 -13.13 -3.61 -3.23
N PRO A 258 -12.35 -4.68 -3.54
CA PRO A 258 -12.42 -5.92 -2.76
C PRO A 258 -12.01 -5.72 -1.29
N PHE A 259 -11.38 -4.58 -0.96
CA PHE A 259 -11.01 -4.21 0.40
C PHE A 259 -11.92 -3.09 0.91
N ASN A 260 -12.82 -3.43 1.83
CA ASN A 260 -13.83 -2.52 2.38
C ASN A 260 -13.25 -1.15 2.79
N PHE A 261 -13.56 -0.09 2.06
CA PHE A 261 -13.05 1.30 2.26
C PHE A 261 -11.55 1.40 2.55
N GLY A 262 -10.78 0.54 1.89
CA GLY A 262 -9.34 0.49 2.06
C GLY A 262 -8.86 -0.08 3.39
N ASP A 263 -9.58 -1.02 4.00
CA ASP A 263 -9.06 -1.86 5.10
C ASP A 263 -8.13 -2.95 4.55
N PHE A 264 -6.92 -2.54 4.15
CA PHE A 264 -5.83 -3.42 3.70
C PHE A 264 -4.45 -2.80 3.98
N ILE A 265 -3.43 -3.66 4.02
CA ILE A 265 -2.01 -3.29 4.02
C ILE A 265 -1.47 -3.47 2.60
N ILE A 266 -0.65 -2.54 2.12
CA ILE A 266 0.11 -2.71 0.87
C ILE A 266 1.52 -3.17 1.21
N ILE A 267 1.92 -4.34 0.73
CA ILE A 267 3.29 -4.81 0.81
C ILE A 267 3.86 -4.79 -0.61
N PRO A 268 4.66 -3.77 -0.98
CA PRO A 268 5.14 -3.61 -2.35
C PRO A 268 6.32 -4.53 -2.66
N LEU A 269 6.39 -4.99 -3.91
CA LEU A 269 7.59 -5.61 -4.48
C LEU A 269 8.43 -4.62 -5.29
N GLU A 270 8.00 -3.37 -5.39
CA GLU A 270 8.79 -2.26 -5.94
C GLU A 270 9.12 -1.26 -4.83
N ILE A 271 9.83 -0.17 -5.16
CA ILE A 271 10.04 0.91 -4.19
C ILE A 271 8.70 1.55 -3.78
N PRO A 272 8.50 1.94 -2.51
CA PRO A 272 7.25 2.53 -2.02
C PRO A 272 6.82 3.79 -2.77
N GLU A 273 7.77 4.56 -3.28
CA GLU A 273 7.51 5.78 -4.03
C GLU A 273 6.75 5.53 -5.34
N ARG A 274 6.72 4.27 -5.81
CA ARG A 274 5.88 3.85 -6.93
C ARG A 274 4.39 4.14 -6.69
N PHE A 275 3.98 4.23 -5.42
CA PHE A 275 2.60 4.48 -5.02
C PHE A 275 2.32 5.95 -4.70
N ASP A 276 3.28 6.87 -4.90
CA ASP A 276 3.07 8.29 -4.58
C ASP A 276 1.88 8.88 -5.36
N ASN A 277 1.68 8.48 -6.62
CA ASN A 277 0.58 8.95 -7.46
C ASN A 277 -0.80 8.43 -6.99
N PHE A 278 -0.85 7.26 -6.33
CA PHE A 278 -2.08 6.73 -5.75
C PHE A 278 -2.62 7.69 -4.68
N THR A 279 -1.73 8.46 -4.03
CA THR A 279 -2.09 9.32 -2.90
C THR A 279 -2.78 10.63 -3.30
N ILE A 280 -2.79 11.00 -4.59
CA ILE A 280 -3.29 12.30 -5.07
C ILE A 280 -4.77 12.50 -4.72
N PHE A 281 -5.61 11.49 -4.98
CA PHE A 281 -7.02 11.49 -4.56
C PHE A 281 -7.33 10.48 -3.47
N ALA A 282 -6.33 9.73 -3.00
CA ALA A 282 -6.44 8.77 -1.91
C ALA A 282 -5.27 8.89 -0.92
N PRO A 283 -5.14 10.03 -0.20
CA PRO A 283 -3.97 10.33 0.64
C PRO A 283 -3.74 9.31 1.78
N GLU A 284 -4.80 8.62 2.20
CA GLU A 284 -4.75 7.60 3.25
C GLU A 284 -3.97 6.33 2.84
N ILE A 285 -3.75 6.10 1.53
CA ILE A 285 -2.96 4.97 1.02
C ILE A 285 -1.55 4.98 1.59
N LYS A 286 -0.93 6.16 1.74
CA LYS A 286 0.44 6.28 2.25
C LYS A 286 0.65 5.61 3.60
N LYS A 287 -0.40 5.58 4.45
CA LYS A 287 -0.34 4.98 5.80
C LYS A 287 -0.42 3.45 5.79
N ARG A 288 -0.73 2.85 4.65
CA ARG A 288 -0.97 1.40 4.45
C ARG A 288 0.23 0.67 3.87
N ILE A 289 1.18 1.41 3.30
CA ILE A 289 2.36 0.85 2.64
C ILE A 289 3.37 0.38 3.70
N ILE A 290 3.79 -0.88 3.62
CA ILE A 290 4.75 -1.51 4.52
C ILE A 290 5.76 -2.31 3.69
N SER A 291 7.02 -1.89 3.68
CA SER A 291 8.08 -2.52 2.88
C SER A 291 8.79 -3.63 3.67
N VAL A 292 8.24 -4.84 3.67
CA VAL A 292 8.77 -5.98 4.45
C VAL A 292 9.26 -7.15 3.61
N LEU A 293 9.14 -7.03 2.28
CA LEU A 293 9.64 -7.96 1.29
C LEU A 293 10.76 -7.32 0.47
N SER A 294 11.63 -8.16 -0.08
CA SER A 294 12.68 -7.74 -1.00
C SER A 294 12.10 -7.18 -2.30
N CYS A 295 12.64 -6.03 -2.75
CA CYS A 295 12.20 -5.39 -3.99
C CYS A 295 12.75 -6.08 -5.25
N TYR A 296 11.97 -5.97 -6.31
CA TYR A 296 12.24 -6.38 -7.68
C TYR A 296 12.70 -7.84 -7.82
N PRO A 297 11.93 -8.81 -7.28
CA PRO A 297 12.32 -10.22 -7.30
C PRO A 297 12.49 -10.76 -8.73
N TRP A 298 11.74 -10.23 -9.70
CA TRP A 298 11.76 -10.67 -11.09
C TRP A 298 12.98 -10.18 -11.89
N ARG A 299 13.79 -9.26 -11.35
CA ARG A 299 15.00 -8.76 -12.02
C ARG A 299 16.16 -9.74 -11.84
N LEU A 300 16.92 -9.98 -12.90
CA LEU A 300 18.05 -10.93 -12.91
C LEU A 300 19.27 -10.46 -12.09
N GLY A 301 19.33 -9.19 -11.70
CA GLY A 301 20.51 -8.58 -11.08
C GLY A 301 21.39 -7.91 -12.11
#